data_AF-A0A536H3R3-F1
#
_entry.id   AF-A0A536H3R3-F1
#
_cell.length_a   1.000
_cell.length_b   1.000
_cell.length_c   1.000
_cell.angle_alpha   90.00
_cell.angle_beta   90.00
_cell.angle_gamma   90.00
#
_symmetry.space_group_name_H-M   'P 1'
#
loop_
_entity.id
_entity.type
_entity.pdbx_description
1 polymer ?
#
loop_
_entity_poly.entity_id
_entity_poly.type
_entity_poly.pdbx_seq_one_letter_code
_entity_poly.pdbx_strand_id
1 'polypeptide(L)'
;MSIISALVYASFTFVSRLPHLSAPSAASQTLVLNGAARWNNDSKTTAPTFDFSSSGNSTQDIAISPLFADYYSSHQAASNLGKAVTVAFSTHQGWVQFFQFGALLLLSPQSEHLKGASDPLTSLLAFGVKDAATGTVRLPLLQTLLTVGSEVPVGGDGSSFTYADLRKATAPALLVPAPATSQGAFIKGGTRAGKAVGHVIPRSLWNYITRTDISPDGWQMDFGSPLTEALAFSLSKDGHVHHMLVQGFWRDAVILDQDSVDAAGQPLIERLETGVAYLRTVGPPAVSVQAQQTIWTQSDTALLDTAGTGLAVAHMEENFPLTLLGETTWKMGMLWYHVQWSVPKQLVSGWVSAAAATFSSPGDVPGRASIDALSSDLATYLASLDPNVNAVVYDVTHQRYYTYNATAQFIMGSSMKVPIMLTFFDMIERQGREPTAREMVLLTTMIENSNNDSASILYYSEIGGAQGVARYLQSIHVPDLQPDPDAWGYSVVTPQAMVKLLTDLYEGTILTAYHRQLAFYWMEHIESDQQVGVGDTAPGGATVAMKDGWLSGPDNLWAMNSSGIVMNGQETYIIAVYTHGQPTLGNGQAIARRVCSTVAQLLLT
;
A
#
# COMPACT_ATOMS: atom_id res chain seq x y z
N MET A 1 -42.64 -14.25 57.55
CA MET A 1 -42.11 -13.96 58.90
C MET A 1 -40.93 -13.03 58.73
N SER A 2 -41.04 -11.83 59.30
CA SER A 2 -40.01 -10.78 59.43
C SER A 2 -38.72 -11.34 60.05
N ILE A 3 -37.54 -10.72 59.89
CA ILE A 3 -37.15 -9.44 60.53
C ILE A 3 -36.03 -8.74 59.74
N ILE A 4 -36.19 -7.43 59.69
CA ILE A 4 -35.33 -6.36 59.18
C ILE A 4 -34.10 -6.17 60.07
N SER A 5 -32.95 -5.85 59.47
CA SER A 5 -31.97 -4.92 60.06
C SER A 5 -31.16 -4.25 58.96
N ALA A 6 -31.41 -2.96 58.81
CA ALA A 6 -30.62 -2.02 58.03
C ALA A 6 -29.36 -1.64 58.83
N LEU A 7 -28.20 -1.63 58.18
CA LEU A 7 -27.06 -0.82 58.63
C LEU A 7 -26.48 -0.05 57.45
N VAL A 8 -26.54 1.26 57.64
CA VAL A 8 -25.93 2.35 56.87
C VAL A 8 -24.43 2.12 56.77
N TYR A 9 -23.87 2.11 55.55
CA TYR A 9 -22.44 2.32 55.35
C TYR A 9 -22.23 3.71 54.76
N ALA A 10 -21.55 4.54 55.56
CA ALA A 10 -21.20 5.91 55.26
C ALA A 10 -20.19 5.99 54.10
N SER A 11 -20.47 6.89 53.16
CA SER A 11 -19.56 7.32 52.12
C SER A 11 -18.31 7.98 52.73
N PHE A 12 -17.17 7.30 52.68
CA PHE A 12 -15.87 7.94 52.94
C PHE A 12 -15.34 8.54 51.64
N THR A 13 -15.51 9.85 51.49
CA THR A 13 -14.81 10.68 50.51
C THR A 13 -13.38 10.89 51.01
N PHE A 14 -12.40 10.20 50.44
CA PHE A 14 -10.99 10.58 50.57
C PHE A 14 -10.70 11.72 49.60
N VAL A 15 -11.00 12.94 50.03
CA VAL A 15 -10.38 14.15 49.46
C VAL A 15 -9.01 14.28 50.11
N SER A 16 -7.97 13.79 49.45
CA SER A 16 -6.58 14.08 49.84
C SER A 16 -6.35 15.59 49.65
N ARG A 17 -6.41 16.32 50.77
CA ARG A 17 -6.02 17.73 50.82
C ARG A 17 -4.58 17.88 50.35
N LEU A 18 -4.36 18.65 49.30
CA LEU A 18 -3.08 19.31 49.03
C LEU A 18 -2.62 20.01 50.33
N PRO A 19 -1.34 19.85 50.74
CA PRO A 19 -0.84 20.58 51.89
C PRO A 19 -0.93 22.09 51.61
N HIS A 20 -1.48 22.83 52.58
CA HIS A 20 -1.54 24.30 52.58
C HIS A 20 -0.13 24.88 52.40
N LEU A 21 0.20 25.32 51.19
CA LEU A 21 1.30 26.25 50.95
C LEU A 21 0.79 27.65 51.31
N SER A 22 1.28 28.18 52.42
CA SER A 22 1.12 29.60 52.76
C SER A 22 1.60 30.47 51.60
N ALA A 23 0.80 31.47 51.20
CA ALA A 23 1.17 32.41 50.15
C ALA A 23 2.51 33.11 50.49
N PRO A 24 3.54 33.06 49.62
CA PRO A 24 4.77 33.79 49.86
C PRO A 24 4.53 35.29 49.63
N SER A 25 4.98 36.11 50.59
CA SER A 25 5.13 37.55 50.45
C SER A 25 5.97 37.90 49.21
N ALA A 26 5.52 38.87 48.41
CA ALA A 26 6.25 39.50 47.29
C ALA A 26 7.25 38.55 46.59
N ALA A 27 6.70 37.50 45.94
CA ALA A 27 7.50 36.43 45.35
C ALA A 27 8.48 36.95 44.30
N SER A 28 9.77 36.69 44.50
CA SER A 28 10.78 36.85 43.46
C SER A 28 10.36 36.04 42.24
N GLN A 29 10.03 36.72 41.14
CA GLN A 29 9.60 36.10 39.89
C GLN A 29 10.59 35.01 39.47
N THR A 30 10.08 33.82 39.11
CA THR A 30 10.94 32.74 38.62
C THR A 30 11.31 33.03 37.17
N LEU A 31 12.60 33.22 36.91
CA LEU A 31 13.11 33.34 35.55
C LEU A 31 13.36 31.94 35.00
N VAL A 32 12.58 31.56 33.99
CA VAL A 32 12.63 30.24 33.34
C VAL A 32 13.45 30.27 32.06
N LEU A 33 14.24 29.22 31.85
CA LEU A 33 15.13 29.01 30.70
C LEU A 33 14.74 27.78 29.89
N ASN A 34 13.91 26.89 30.44
CA ASN A 34 13.47 25.63 29.81
C ASN A 34 12.15 25.77 29.02
N GLY A 35 11.67 26.99 28.76
CA GLY A 35 10.43 27.24 28.02
C GLY A 35 9.13 27.02 28.80
N ALA A 36 9.21 26.62 30.07
CA ALA A 36 8.06 26.29 30.91
C ALA A 36 7.06 27.45 31.15
N ALA A 37 7.47 28.71 30.95
CA ALA A 37 6.56 29.87 31.00
C ALA A 37 5.50 29.88 29.89
N ARG A 38 5.67 29.09 28.81
CA ARG A 38 4.82 29.15 27.61
C ARG A 38 3.33 28.97 27.89
N TRP A 39 2.99 28.13 28.87
CA TRP A 39 1.59 27.80 29.22
C TRP A 39 1.18 28.31 30.60
N ASN A 40 1.95 29.24 31.18
CA ASN A 40 1.68 29.73 32.51
C ASN A 40 0.30 30.42 32.56
N ASN A 41 -0.57 29.93 33.44
CA ASN A 41 -1.98 30.34 33.57
C ASN A 41 -2.90 30.00 32.37
N ASP A 42 -2.47 29.13 31.45
CA ASP A 42 -3.34 28.65 30.37
C ASP A 42 -4.32 27.57 30.88
N SER A 43 -5.61 27.81 30.69
CA SER A 43 -6.70 26.91 31.10
C SER A 43 -7.46 26.30 29.93
N LYS A 44 -7.07 26.56 28.67
CA LYS A 44 -7.75 25.99 27.49
C LYS A 44 -7.65 24.46 27.51
N THR A 45 -8.72 23.75 27.20
CA THR A 45 -8.67 22.30 26.94
C THR A 45 -9.29 21.98 25.59
N THR A 46 -8.91 20.83 25.04
CA THR A 46 -9.39 20.33 23.73
C THR A 46 -9.66 18.83 23.84
N ALA A 47 -10.93 18.44 23.72
CA ALA A 47 -11.35 17.04 23.65
C ALA A 47 -10.83 16.36 22.38
N PRO A 48 -10.59 15.03 22.37
CA PRO A 48 -10.30 14.31 21.14
C PRO A 48 -11.51 14.32 20.20
N THR A 49 -11.35 14.85 18.99
CA THR A 49 -12.43 14.98 18.01
C THR A 49 -12.27 14.10 16.78
N PHE A 50 -11.08 13.52 16.59
CA PHE A 50 -10.78 12.69 15.44
C PHE A 50 -10.75 11.21 15.86
N ASP A 51 -11.53 10.39 15.16
CA ASP A 51 -11.54 8.94 15.35
C ASP A 51 -10.29 8.31 14.75
N PHE A 52 -9.24 8.30 15.57
CA PHE A 52 -8.05 7.47 15.43
C PHE A 52 -8.08 6.41 16.53
N SER A 53 -9.21 5.69 16.63
CA SER A 53 -9.20 4.44 17.36
C SER A 53 -8.15 3.55 16.72
N SER A 54 -7.21 3.05 17.52
CA SER A 54 -6.41 1.91 17.09
C SER A 54 -7.43 0.88 16.64
N SER A 55 -7.49 0.58 15.35
CA SER A 55 -8.00 -0.69 14.89
C SER A 55 -7.13 -1.73 15.60
N GLY A 56 -7.52 -2.12 16.81
CA GLY A 56 -6.87 -3.14 17.62
C GLY A 56 -6.90 -4.53 16.98
N ASN A 57 -7.15 -4.58 15.67
CA ASN A 57 -7.24 -5.72 14.78
C ASN A 57 -6.84 -5.42 13.32
N SER A 58 -6.36 -4.21 12.93
CA SER A 58 -5.73 -4.09 11.60
C SER A 58 -4.27 -4.54 11.70
N THR A 59 -4.04 -5.79 11.35
CA THR A 59 -2.74 -6.44 11.23
C THR A 59 -1.85 -5.89 10.10
N GLN A 60 -2.25 -4.80 9.43
CA GLN A 60 -1.40 -4.16 8.43
C GLN A 60 -0.33 -3.32 9.14
N ASP A 61 0.88 -3.86 9.23
CA ASP A 61 2.07 -3.06 9.54
C ASP A 61 2.23 -1.99 8.44
N ILE A 62 1.95 -0.74 8.79
CA ILE A 62 2.15 0.39 7.89
C ILE A 62 3.64 0.55 7.66
N ALA A 63 4.06 0.51 6.40
CA ALA A 63 5.46 0.64 6.03
C ALA A 63 6.00 2.06 6.31
N ILE A 64 7.27 2.12 6.68
CA ILE A 64 8.01 3.38 6.71
C ILE A 64 8.22 3.82 5.26
N SER A 65 7.85 5.05 4.94
CA SER A 65 8.02 5.56 3.57
C SER A 65 9.50 5.62 3.20
N PRO A 66 9.87 5.27 1.95
CA PRO A 66 11.23 5.48 1.45
C PRO A 66 11.74 6.92 1.63
N LEU A 67 10.83 7.90 1.67
CA LEU A 67 11.16 9.31 1.95
C LEU A 67 11.82 9.53 3.32
N PHE A 68 11.57 8.64 4.27
CA PHE A 68 12.06 8.74 5.65
C PHE A 68 12.98 7.59 6.05
N ALA A 69 13.28 6.65 5.15
CA ALA A 69 14.04 5.45 5.47
C ALA A 69 15.46 5.76 5.99
N ASP A 70 16.14 6.76 5.40
CA ASP A 70 17.48 7.17 5.82
C ASP A 70 17.47 7.80 7.21
N TYR A 71 16.50 8.67 7.51
CA TYR A 71 16.33 9.23 8.85
C TYR A 71 16.02 8.09 9.85
N TYR A 72 15.10 7.21 9.48
CA TYR A 72 14.62 6.18 10.37
C TYR A 72 15.72 5.18 10.75
N SER A 73 16.59 4.83 9.79
CA SER A 73 17.72 3.94 10.02
C SER A 73 18.87 4.61 10.79
N SER A 74 19.25 5.85 10.43
CA SER A 74 20.38 6.57 11.04
C SER A 74 20.16 6.94 12.50
N HIS A 75 18.92 7.24 12.90
CA HIS A 75 18.57 7.66 14.26
C HIS A 75 17.94 6.54 15.11
N GLN A 76 18.16 5.27 14.76
CA GLN A 76 17.54 4.09 15.41
C GLN A 76 16.05 4.31 15.70
N ALA A 77 15.32 4.89 14.74
CA ALA A 77 14.04 5.51 15.03
C ALA A 77 12.93 4.50 15.41
N ALA A 78 13.18 3.20 15.23
CA ALA A 78 12.31 2.16 15.79
C ALA A 78 12.10 2.29 17.30
N SER A 79 13.13 2.64 18.07
CA SER A 79 13.01 2.88 19.52
C SER A 79 12.57 4.31 19.86
N ASN A 80 12.86 5.28 18.99
CA ASN A 80 12.67 6.71 19.24
C ASN A 80 11.29 7.24 18.78
N LEU A 81 10.76 6.70 17.68
CA LEU A 81 9.47 7.07 17.07
C LEU A 81 8.44 5.94 17.14
N GLY A 82 8.87 4.69 17.31
CA GLY A 82 7.99 3.52 17.27
C GLY A 82 7.48 3.21 15.86
N LYS A 83 6.45 2.37 15.76
CA LYS A 83 5.85 1.97 14.48
C LYS A 83 5.20 3.17 13.78
N ALA A 84 5.16 3.13 12.44
CA ALA A 84 4.35 4.07 11.67
C ALA A 84 2.86 3.83 11.95
N VAL A 85 2.10 4.92 12.10
CA VAL A 85 0.65 4.87 12.32
C VAL A 85 -0.13 5.47 11.16
N THR A 86 0.56 6.12 10.22
CA THR A 86 -0.01 6.61 8.95
C THR A 86 0.95 6.28 7.82
N VAL A 87 0.43 6.19 6.59
CA VAL A 87 1.28 6.30 5.39
C VAL A 87 1.90 7.70 5.32
N ALA A 88 2.98 7.86 4.57
CA ALA A 88 3.43 9.20 4.23
C ALA A 88 2.42 9.84 3.26
N PHE A 89 2.04 11.09 3.53
CA PHE A 89 1.14 11.84 2.65
C PHE A 89 1.63 13.27 2.46
N SER A 90 1.27 13.84 1.32
CA SER A 90 1.66 15.20 0.93
C SER A 90 0.76 16.24 1.62
N THR A 91 1.40 17.35 1.99
CA THR A 91 0.78 18.56 2.53
C THR A 91 1.35 19.76 1.79
N HIS A 92 0.80 20.95 2.02
CA HIS A 92 1.38 22.18 1.46
C HIS A 92 2.82 22.46 1.93
N GLN A 93 3.26 21.85 3.04
CA GLN A 93 4.61 22.02 3.58
C GLN A 93 5.59 20.93 3.13
N GLY A 94 5.11 19.89 2.45
CA GLY A 94 5.89 18.72 2.09
C GLY A 94 5.25 17.42 2.56
N TRP A 95 6.03 16.35 2.62
CA TRP A 95 5.57 15.02 2.98
C TRP A 95 5.65 14.81 4.48
N VAL A 96 4.61 14.27 5.09
CA VAL A 96 4.57 13.97 6.52
C VAL A 96 4.22 12.51 6.75
N GLN A 97 4.84 11.89 7.75
CA GLN A 97 4.44 10.58 8.27
C GLN A 97 4.40 10.61 9.80
N PHE A 98 3.30 10.10 10.37
CA PHE A 98 3.12 9.93 11.81
C PHE A 98 3.51 8.52 12.26
N PHE A 99 4.10 8.46 13.44
CA PHE A 99 4.55 7.27 14.16
C PHE A 99 3.94 7.27 15.57
N GLN A 100 4.09 6.18 16.33
CA GLN A 100 3.54 6.08 17.69
C GLN A 100 3.98 7.25 18.58
N PHE A 101 5.28 7.56 18.61
CA PHE A 101 5.90 8.53 19.52
C PHE A 101 6.29 9.85 18.84
N GLY A 102 5.84 10.11 17.61
CA GLY A 102 6.20 11.36 16.92
C GLY A 102 5.76 11.43 15.46
N ALA A 103 6.30 12.40 14.73
CA ALA A 103 6.09 12.54 13.29
C ALA A 103 7.33 13.15 12.61
N LEU A 104 7.51 12.80 11.34
CA LEU A 104 8.57 13.30 10.47
C LEU A 104 7.96 14.09 9.32
N LEU A 105 8.62 15.18 8.95
CA LEU A 105 8.25 16.04 7.83
C LEU A 105 9.45 16.27 6.91
N LEU A 106 9.32 15.92 5.64
CA LEU A 106 10.27 16.28 4.60
C LEU A 106 9.73 17.51 3.86
N LEU A 107 10.40 18.64 4.02
CA LEU A 107 9.94 19.92 3.48
C LEU A 107 9.96 19.94 1.95
N SER A 108 8.90 20.50 1.34
CA SER A 108 8.92 20.79 -0.10
C SER A 108 9.74 22.06 -0.38
N PRO A 109 10.51 22.12 -1.48
CA PRO A 109 11.23 23.33 -1.87
C PRO A 109 10.34 24.57 -2.04
N GLN A 110 9.05 24.37 -2.35
CA GLN A 110 8.09 25.46 -2.56
C GLN A 110 7.49 26.01 -1.26
N SER A 111 7.75 25.37 -0.12
CA SER A 111 7.12 25.71 1.17
C SER A 111 7.58 27.04 1.76
N GLU A 112 8.69 27.63 1.28
CA GLU A 112 9.15 28.94 1.75
C GLU A 112 8.18 30.09 1.42
N HIS A 113 7.29 29.91 0.44
CA HIS A 113 6.36 30.94 -0.04
C HIS A 113 5.03 31.03 0.72
N LEU A 114 4.72 30.08 1.63
CA LEU A 114 3.42 29.99 2.31
C LEU A 114 3.40 30.54 3.75
N LYS A 115 4.39 31.36 4.13
CA LYS A 115 4.45 32.04 5.45
C LYS A 115 3.24 32.99 5.62
N GLY A 116 2.14 32.49 6.18
CA GLY A 116 0.95 33.30 6.46
C GLY A 116 -0.36 32.54 6.70
N ALA A 117 -0.44 31.23 6.38
CA ALA A 117 -1.62 30.42 6.65
C ALA A 117 -1.66 29.91 8.10
N SER A 118 -2.86 29.79 8.68
CA SER A 118 -3.12 29.13 9.98
C SER A 118 -3.00 27.60 9.88
N ASP A 119 -1.87 27.12 9.37
CA ASP A 119 -1.56 25.70 9.22
C ASP A 119 -0.91 25.17 10.51
N PRO A 120 -1.48 24.12 11.16
CA PRO A 120 -0.89 23.47 12.33
C PRO A 120 0.59 23.09 12.16
N LEU A 121 1.01 22.71 10.95
CA LEU A 121 2.41 22.36 10.66
C LEU A 121 3.36 23.55 10.78
N THR A 122 2.92 24.77 10.46
CA THR A 122 3.75 25.98 10.60
C THR A 122 4.18 26.19 12.05
N SER A 123 3.26 25.94 13.00
CA SER A 123 3.55 26.08 14.43
C SER A 123 4.47 24.96 14.94
N LEU A 124 4.35 23.75 14.38
CA LEU A 124 5.23 22.62 14.70
C LEU A 124 6.65 22.83 14.17
N LEU A 125 6.80 23.39 12.97
CA LEU A 125 8.10 23.67 12.35
C LEU A 125 8.96 24.63 13.16
N ALA A 126 8.36 25.64 13.80
CA ALA A 126 9.08 26.63 14.59
C ALA A 126 9.91 26.01 15.74
N PHE A 127 9.52 24.82 16.20
CA PHE A 127 10.19 24.11 17.29
C PHE A 127 10.72 22.73 16.89
N GLY A 128 10.59 22.36 15.62
CA GLY A 128 11.08 21.10 15.07
C GLY A 128 12.61 21.01 15.06
N VAL A 129 13.12 19.78 15.01
CA VAL A 129 14.56 19.52 14.83
C VAL A 129 14.78 19.07 13.41
N LYS A 130 15.48 19.89 12.63
CA LYS A 130 15.90 19.52 11.28
C LYS A 130 17.17 18.70 11.36
N ASP A 131 17.12 17.48 10.85
CA ASP A 131 18.31 16.69 10.61
C ASP A 131 19.11 17.28 9.43
N ALA A 132 20.41 17.43 9.63
CA ALA A 132 21.28 18.06 8.67
C ALA A 132 21.60 17.15 7.47
N ALA A 133 21.58 15.84 7.68
CA ALA A 133 21.94 14.87 6.63
C ALA A 133 20.80 14.66 5.63
N THR A 134 19.59 14.44 6.14
CA THR A 134 18.40 14.11 5.35
C THR A 134 17.53 15.33 5.05
N GLY A 135 17.69 16.41 5.81
CA GLY A 135 16.79 17.58 5.74
C GLY A 135 15.41 17.34 6.38
N THR A 136 15.16 16.14 6.92
CA THR A 136 13.92 15.75 7.60
C THR A 136 13.76 16.52 8.90
N VAL A 137 12.54 16.96 9.21
CA VAL A 137 12.20 17.64 10.45
C VAL A 137 11.41 16.70 11.36
N ARG A 138 11.93 16.44 12.57
CA ARG A 138 11.15 15.80 13.63
C ARG A 138 10.21 16.83 14.27
N LEU A 139 8.92 16.54 14.25
CA LEU A 139 7.88 17.43 14.72
C LEU A 139 7.67 17.31 16.25
N PRO A 140 7.60 18.41 17.01
CA PRO A 140 7.50 18.40 18.47
C PRO A 140 6.04 18.27 18.94
N LEU A 141 5.44 17.11 18.70
CA LEU A 141 3.99 16.90 18.89
C LEU A 141 3.51 17.14 20.33
N LEU A 142 4.33 16.81 21.34
CA LEU A 142 4.03 17.08 22.75
C LEU A 142 3.74 18.57 23.00
N GLN A 143 4.51 19.48 22.40
CA GLN A 143 4.30 20.90 22.61
C GLN A 143 2.94 21.36 22.10
N THR A 144 2.46 20.78 20.99
CA THR A 144 1.12 21.07 20.49
C THR A 144 0.06 20.52 21.43
N LEU A 145 0.21 19.29 21.90
CA LEU A 145 -0.71 18.67 22.87
C LEU A 145 -0.85 19.49 24.16
N LEU A 146 0.27 19.98 24.69
CA LEU A 146 0.27 20.90 25.82
C LEU A 146 -0.37 22.25 25.43
N THR A 147 -0.03 22.83 24.28
CA THR A 147 -0.58 24.13 23.85
C THR A 147 -2.09 24.12 23.68
N VAL A 148 -2.65 23.05 23.11
CA VAL A 148 -4.11 22.95 22.94
C VAL A 148 -4.83 22.44 24.21
N GLY A 149 -4.07 21.95 25.19
CA GLY A 149 -4.61 21.34 26.41
C GLY A 149 -5.38 20.06 26.09
N SER A 150 -4.74 19.12 25.40
CA SER A 150 -5.37 17.86 25.00
C SER A 150 -5.93 17.10 26.21
N GLU A 151 -7.19 16.68 26.12
CA GLU A 151 -7.87 15.84 27.10
C GLU A 151 -7.64 14.34 26.84
N VAL A 152 -6.79 13.97 25.87
CA VAL A 152 -6.42 12.57 25.65
C VAL A 152 -5.73 12.03 26.92
N PRO A 153 -6.16 10.86 27.43
CA PRO A 153 -5.51 10.21 28.56
C PRO A 153 -4.05 9.82 28.29
N VAL A 154 -3.17 10.13 29.23
CA VAL A 154 -1.77 9.69 29.24
C VAL A 154 -1.72 8.23 29.66
N GLY A 155 -1.07 7.38 28.86
CA GLY A 155 -0.96 5.93 29.12
C GLY A 155 -2.16 5.11 28.64
N GLY A 156 -3.11 5.72 27.91
CA GLY A 156 -4.27 5.03 27.33
C GLY A 156 -5.58 5.30 28.07
N ASP A 157 -6.69 4.82 27.50
CA ASP A 157 -8.07 5.19 27.89
C ASP A 157 -8.45 4.80 29.33
N GLY A 158 -7.68 3.94 29.98
CA GLY A 158 -7.85 3.58 31.41
C GLY A 158 -7.29 4.60 32.41
N SER A 159 -6.71 5.70 31.93
CA SER A 159 -6.13 6.77 32.74
C SER A 159 -7.08 7.96 32.86
N SER A 160 -7.11 8.61 34.04
CA SER A 160 -7.78 9.90 34.23
C SER A 160 -6.82 11.10 34.12
N PHE A 161 -5.51 10.84 33.96
CA PHE A 161 -4.49 11.88 33.84
C PHE A 161 -4.31 12.27 32.38
N THR A 162 -4.44 13.55 32.04
CA THR A 162 -4.42 14.02 30.64
C THR A 162 -3.19 14.86 30.30
N TYR A 163 -2.96 15.14 29.02
CA TYR A 163 -1.94 16.12 28.59
C TYR A 163 -2.25 17.54 29.11
N ALA A 164 -3.52 17.90 29.31
CA ALA A 164 -3.91 19.14 29.98
C ALA A 164 -3.44 19.19 31.44
N ASP A 165 -3.43 18.05 32.14
CA ASP A 165 -2.89 17.96 33.50
C ASP A 165 -1.36 18.02 33.51
N LEU A 166 -0.72 17.35 32.55
CA LEU A 166 0.73 17.47 32.33
C LEU A 166 1.14 18.93 32.07
N ARG A 167 0.34 19.68 31.30
CA ARG A 167 0.58 21.12 31.06
C ARG A 167 0.54 21.92 32.35
N LYS A 168 -0.43 21.70 33.24
CA LYS A 168 -0.52 22.41 34.52
C LYS A 168 0.76 22.24 35.34
N ALA A 169 1.37 21.06 35.26
CA ALA A 169 2.63 20.75 35.96
C ALA A 169 3.87 21.47 35.40
N THR A 170 3.76 22.13 34.24
CA THR A 170 4.85 22.95 33.66
C THR A 170 4.96 24.34 34.29
N ALA A 171 4.05 24.73 35.20
CA ALA A 171 4.02 26.09 35.73
C ALA A 171 5.38 26.48 36.37
N PRO A 172 5.96 27.66 36.07
CA PRO A 172 7.24 28.09 36.62
C PRO A 172 7.30 28.12 38.16
N ALA A 173 6.15 28.21 38.83
CA ALA A 173 6.02 28.12 40.28
C ALA A 173 6.41 26.73 40.84
N LEU A 174 6.29 25.68 40.04
CA LEU A 174 6.54 24.28 40.43
C LEU A 174 8.01 23.85 40.29
N LEU A 175 8.88 24.69 39.71
CA LEU A 175 10.31 24.43 39.70
C LEU A 175 10.87 24.31 41.13
N VAL A 176 11.66 23.26 41.35
CA VAL A 176 12.20 22.92 42.67
C VAL A 176 13.64 23.44 42.84
N PRO A 177 14.06 23.83 44.04
CA PRO A 177 15.47 24.11 44.34
C PRO A 177 16.35 22.88 44.10
N ALA A 178 17.64 23.10 43.79
CA ALA A 178 18.60 22.01 43.69
C ALA A 178 18.64 21.19 45.01
N PRO A 179 18.41 19.86 44.96
CA PRO A 179 18.36 19.04 46.16
C PRO A 179 19.75 18.89 46.79
N ALA A 180 19.80 18.76 48.12
CA ALA A 180 21.05 18.55 48.86
C ALA A 180 21.66 17.15 48.61
N THR A 181 20.81 16.16 48.32
CA THR A 181 21.18 14.78 47.98
C THR A 181 20.35 14.33 46.79
N SER A 182 20.97 13.86 45.69
CA SER A 182 20.23 13.52 44.47
C SER A 182 19.88 12.03 44.39
N GLN A 183 18.58 11.69 44.40
CA GLN A 183 18.08 10.35 44.01
C GLN A 183 17.83 10.23 42.49
N GLY A 184 18.56 11.02 41.70
CA GLY A 184 18.30 11.25 40.29
C GLY A 184 19.23 12.32 39.71
N ALA A 185 18.92 12.84 38.54
CA ALA A 185 19.65 13.94 37.91
C ALA A 185 18.87 15.26 38.06
N PHE A 186 19.49 16.29 38.65
CA PHE A 186 18.91 17.63 38.70
C PHE A 186 19.34 18.43 37.47
N ILE A 187 18.36 18.92 36.70
CA ILE A 187 18.60 19.78 35.55
C ILE A 187 18.08 21.17 35.87
N LYS A 188 18.98 22.17 35.83
CA LYS A 188 18.62 23.57 36.04
C LYS A 188 17.66 24.05 34.95
N GLY A 189 16.49 24.51 35.34
CA GLY A 189 15.47 25.08 34.46
C GLY A 189 15.34 26.60 34.57
N GLY A 190 15.94 27.22 35.60
CA GLY A 190 15.83 28.66 35.83
C GLY A 190 16.49 29.15 37.11
N THR A 191 16.10 30.36 37.53
CA THR A 191 16.51 30.97 38.81
C THR A 191 15.33 31.59 39.55
N ARG A 192 15.27 31.40 40.87
CA ARG A 192 14.28 32.02 41.77
C ARG A 192 15.02 32.67 42.94
N ALA A 193 14.86 33.98 43.12
CA ALA A 193 15.59 34.77 44.13
C ALA A 193 17.12 34.54 44.08
N GLY A 194 17.71 34.51 42.88
CA GLY A 194 19.15 34.28 42.67
C GLY A 194 19.63 32.83 42.87
N LYS A 195 18.76 31.90 43.29
CA LYS A 195 19.08 30.47 43.46
C LYS A 195 18.65 29.65 42.25
N ALA A 196 19.44 28.64 41.90
CA ALA A 196 19.11 27.71 40.83
C ALA A 196 17.85 26.89 41.20
N VAL A 197 16.90 26.86 40.26
CA VAL A 197 15.72 26.00 40.33
C VAL A 197 15.60 25.21 39.04
N GLY A 198 14.96 24.05 39.09
CA GLY A 198 14.99 23.09 38.00
C GLY A 198 14.05 21.92 38.25
N HIS A 199 14.35 20.81 37.60
CA HIS A 199 13.63 19.56 37.79
C HIS A 199 14.55 18.40 38.15
N VAL A 200 14.03 17.46 38.93
CA VAL A 200 14.71 16.20 39.21
C VAL A 200 14.16 15.12 38.28
N ILE A 201 15.05 14.42 37.60
CA ILE A 201 14.75 13.22 36.82
C ILE A 201 15.07 12.01 37.70
N PRO A 202 14.09 11.18 38.09
CA PRO A 202 14.33 9.96 38.88
C PRO A 202 15.40 9.07 38.27
N ARG A 203 16.17 8.36 39.10
CA ARG A 203 17.30 7.52 38.64
C ARG A 203 16.91 6.51 37.56
N SER A 204 15.74 5.88 37.66
CA SER A 204 15.21 4.94 36.66
C SER A 204 15.01 5.62 35.30
N LEU A 205 14.30 6.75 35.29
CA LEU A 205 14.06 7.54 34.08
C LEU A 205 15.36 8.11 33.50
N TRP A 206 16.28 8.57 34.35
CA TRP A 206 17.58 9.07 33.91
C TRP A 206 18.40 7.98 33.22
N ASN A 207 18.48 6.79 33.82
CA ASN A 207 19.17 5.65 33.24
C ASN A 207 18.52 5.23 31.90
N TYR A 208 17.20 5.34 31.77
CA TYR A 208 16.49 5.05 30.54
C TYR A 208 16.81 6.07 29.43
N ILE A 209 16.57 7.36 29.67
CA ILE A 209 16.72 8.39 28.63
C ILE A 209 18.17 8.61 28.19
N THR A 210 19.15 8.20 28.99
CA THR A 210 20.59 8.35 28.65
C THR A 210 21.18 7.17 27.91
N ARG A 211 20.41 6.09 27.71
CA ARG A 211 20.83 4.96 26.89
C ARG A 211 20.94 5.34 25.43
N THR A 212 21.98 4.88 24.76
CA THR A 212 22.26 5.18 23.34
C THR A 212 21.27 4.51 22.39
N ASP A 213 20.62 3.42 22.79
CA ASP A 213 19.57 2.78 22.00
C ASP A 213 18.19 3.44 22.18
N ILE A 214 18.03 4.30 23.20
CA ILE A 214 16.80 5.08 23.45
C ILE A 214 16.94 6.53 22.95
N SER A 215 18.12 7.12 23.18
CA SER A 215 18.49 8.47 22.76
C SER A 215 19.79 8.45 21.96
N PRO A 216 19.75 7.98 20.70
CA PRO A 216 20.94 7.87 19.86
C PRO A 216 21.60 9.21 19.57
N ASP A 217 20.83 10.31 19.59
CA ASP A 217 21.34 11.68 19.38
C ASP A 217 21.71 12.38 20.71
N GLY A 218 21.60 11.64 21.82
CA GLY A 218 21.74 12.14 23.17
C GLY A 218 20.43 12.70 23.73
N TRP A 219 20.18 12.46 25.02
CA TRP A 219 18.91 12.80 25.68
C TRP A 219 18.50 14.27 25.54
N GLN A 220 19.47 15.19 25.47
CA GLN A 220 19.20 16.63 25.26
C GLN A 220 18.59 16.92 23.90
N MET A 221 18.98 16.18 22.86
CA MET A 221 18.44 16.33 21.52
C MET A 221 17.11 15.60 21.39
N ASP A 222 17.00 14.39 21.93
CA ASP A 222 15.83 13.54 21.77
C ASP A 222 14.65 13.88 22.69
N PHE A 223 14.91 14.24 23.95
CA PHE A 223 13.88 14.61 24.93
C PHE A 223 13.86 16.12 25.20
N GLY A 224 15.03 16.75 25.29
CA GLY A 224 15.17 18.16 25.67
C GLY A 224 15.15 18.37 27.19
N SER A 225 15.17 19.63 27.62
CA SER A 225 15.13 19.97 29.04
C SER A 225 13.81 19.50 29.69
N PRO A 226 13.84 18.98 30.94
CA PRO A 226 12.63 18.61 31.64
C PRO A 226 11.73 19.82 31.87
N LEU A 227 10.42 19.59 31.73
CA LEU A 227 9.36 20.58 31.93
C LEU A 227 8.58 20.36 33.23
N THR A 228 8.62 19.14 33.76
CA THR A 228 7.89 18.75 34.97
C THR A 228 8.79 17.92 35.89
N GLU A 229 8.40 17.81 37.16
CA GLU A 229 8.79 16.65 37.98
C GLU A 229 8.15 15.38 37.41
N ALA A 230 8.57 14.21 37.91
CA ALA A 230 7.84 12.97 37.67
C ALA A 230 6.52 12.98 38.47
N LEU A 231 5.39 12.86 37.77
CA LEU A 231 4.04 12.99 38.32
C LEU A 231 3.44 11.59 38.47
N ALA A 232 2.94 11.29 39.66
CA ALA A 232 2.26 10.03 39.95
C ALA A 232 0.78 10.07 39.54
N PHE A 233 0.31 8.99 38.93
CA PHE A 233 -1.11 8.77 38.64
C PHE A 233 -1.42 7.28 38.61
N SER A 234 -2.70 6.93 38.46
CA SER A 234 -3.16 5.55 38.36
C SER A 234 -3.74 5.28 36.97
N LEU A 235 -3.42 4.11 36.42
CA LEU A 235 -3.89 3.63 35.13
C LEU A 235 -4.61 2.29 35.33
N SER A 236 -5.85 2.16 34.87
CA SER A 236 -6.54 0.87 34.85
C SER A 236 -6.23 0.13 33.55
N LYS A 237 -5.53 -1.01 33.63
CA LYS A 237 -5.19 -1.86 32.48
C LYS A 237 -5.60 -3.29 32.78
N ASP A 238 -6.36 -3.92 31.88
CA ASP A 238 -6.85 -5.30 32.02
C ASP A 238 -7.59 -5.59 33.34
N GLY A 239 -8.29 -4.59 33.88
CA GLY A 239 -9.01 -4.70 35.16
C GLY A 239 -8.14 -4.52 36.41
N HIS A 240 -6.83 -4.30 36.25
CA HIS A 240 -5.88 -4.01 37.33
C HIS A 240 -5.51 -2.53 37.36
N VAL A 241 -5.30 -2.00 38.56
CA VAL A 241 -4.80 -0.62 38.75
C VAL A 241 -3.28 -0.67 38.84
N HIS A 242 -2.63 0.07 37.95
CA HIS A 242 -1.18 0.26 37.91
C HIS A 242 -0.82 1.65 38.44
N HIS A 243 0.27 1.73 39.21
CA HIS A 243 0.88 2.97 39.68
C HIS A 243 1.88 3.47 38.64
N MET A 244 1.62 4.65 38.10
CA MET A 244 2.37 5.19 36.97
C MET A 244 3.12 6.45 37.38
N LEU A 245 4.28 6.68 36.76
CA LEU A 245 4.95 7.97 36.73
C LEU A 245 5.00 8.51 35.30
N VAL A 246 4.69 9.79 35.10
CA VAL A 246 4.94 10.50 33.84
C VAL A 246 5.85 11.70 34.06
N GLN A 247 6.86 11.88 33.19
CA GLN A 247 7.69 13.09 33.21
C GLN A 247 7.75 13.71 31.81
N GLY A 248 7.38 14.98 31.72
CA GLY A 248 7.43 15.76 30.49
C GLY A 248 8.76 16.47 30.27
N PHE A 249 9.22 16.49 29.03
CA PHE A 249 10.39 17.22 28.56
C PHE A 249 9.99 18.14 27.40
N TRP A 250 10.90 19.01 26.98
CA TRP A 250 10.62 20.00 25.95
C TRP A 250 10.13 19.40 24.62
N ARG A 251 10.61 18.21 24.24
CA ARG A 251 10.29 17.58 22.96
C ARG A 251 9.41 16.35 23.10
N ASP A 252 9.58 15.61 24.19
CA ASP A 252 8.94 14.31 24.40
C ASP A 252 8.65 14.08 25.89
N ALA A 253 8.07 12.95 26.24
CA ALA A 253 7.74 12.57 27.59
C ALA A 253 7.91 11.06 27.76
N VAL A 254 8.17 10.63 28.99
CA VAL A 254 8.25 9.20 29.34
C VAL A 254 7.20 8.85 30.36
N ILE A 255 6.72 7.61 30.27
CA ILE A 255 5.85 6.96 31.23
C ILE A 255 6.55 5.73 31.79
N LEU A 256 6.38 5.50 33.09
CA LEU A 256 6.92 4.37 33.82
C LEU A 256 5.78 3.67 34.55
N ASP A 257 5.64 2.36 34.33
CA ASP A 257 4.82 1.48 35.17
C ASP A 257 5.65 1.01 36.38
N GLN A 258 5.21 1.37 37.58
CA GLN A 258 5.92 1.01 38.81
C GLN A 258 5.59 -0.41 39.27
N ASP A 259 4.52 -1.01 38.77
CA ASP A 259 4.04 -2.32 39.16
C ASP A 259 4.49 -3.43 38.20
N SER A 260 5.07 -3.05 37.06
CA SER A 260 5.53 -3.97 36.02
C SER A 260 7.03 -3.86 35.74
N VAL A 261 7.64 -5.00 35.41
CA VAL A 261 9.04 -5.11 34.98
C VAL A 261 9.15 -5.92 33.69
N ASP A 262 10.21 -5.67 32.92
CA ASP A 262 10.55 -6.49 31.75
C ASP A 262 11.11 -7.87 32.17
N ALA A 263 11.41 -8.71 31.17
CA ALA A 263 11.99 -10.03 31.40
C ALA A 263 13.35 -10.01 32.13
N ALA A 264 14.05 -8.86 32.14
CA ALA A 264 15.29 -8.65 32.86
C ALA A 264 15.08 -8.01 34.24
N GLY A 265 13.83 -7.87 34.70
CA GLY A 265 13.47 -7.28 35.98
C GLY A 265 13.66 -5.76 36.03
N GLN A 266 13.82 -5.08 34.88
CA GLN A 266 13.91 -3.62 34.81
C GLN A 266 12.51 -3.00 34.74
N PRO A 267 12.28 -1.82 35.34
CA PRO A 267 11.00 -1.14 35.24
C PRO A 267 10.58 -0.88 33.78
N LEU A 268 9.30 -1.07 33.47
CA LEU A 268 8.78 -0.80 32.12
C LEU A 268 8.64 0.70 31.89
N ILE A 269 9.51 1.24 31.03
CA ILE A 269 9.55 2.66 30.67
C ILE A 269 9.38 2.80 29.15
N GLU A 270 8.46 3.67 28.75
CA GLU A 270 8.14 3.94 27.36
C GLU A 270 8.05 5.45 27.10
N ARG A 271 8.19 5.84 25.83
CA ARG A 271 7.85 7.20 25.39
C ARG A 271 6.32 7.35 25.35
N LEU A 272 5.82 8.57 25.55
CA LEU A 272 4.39 8.82 25.36
C LEU A 272 4.02 8.70 23.88
N GLU A 273 2.84 8.14 23.61
CA GLU A 273 2.26 8.01 22.27
C GLU A 273 1.77 9.37 21.73
N THR A 274 2.68 10.32 21.59
CA THR A 274 2.38 11.70 21.19
C THR A 274 1.86 11.79 19.76
N GLY A 275 2.24 10.85 18.87
CA GLY A 275 1.72 10.80 17.51
C GLY A 275 0.24 10.44 17.45
N VAL A 276 -0.14 9.39 18.17
CA VAL A 276 -1.55 8.96 18.28
C VAL A 276 -2.38 10.01 19.02
N ALA A 277 -1.88 10.54 20.15
CA ALA A 277 -2.58 11.58 20.89
C ALA A 277 -2.76 12.86 20.07
N TYR A 278 -1.77 13.24 19.27
CA TYR A 278 -1.87 14.36 18.33
C TYR A 278 -2.98 14.12 17.31
N LEU A 279 -2.98 12.96 16.66
CA LEU A 279 -4.00 12.63 15.66
C LEU A 279 -5.41 12.59 16.27
N ARG A 280 -5.60 12.04 17.48
CA ARG A 280 -6.90 12.05 18.18
C ARG A 280 -7.37 13.47 18.55
N THR A 281 -6.45 14.36 18.94
CA THR A 281 -6.78 15.71 19.42
C THR A 281 -6.94 16.73 18.29
N VAL A 282 -5.93 16.82 17.43
CA VAL A 282 -5.81 17.86 16.39
C VAL A 282 -6.28 17.34 15.04
N GLY A 283 -6.17 16.04 14.80
CA GLY A 283 -6.36 15.44 13.48
C GLY A 283 -5.07 15.50 12.63
N PRO A 284 -5.03 14.72 11.54
CA PRO A 284 -3.97 14.81 10.55
C PRO A 284 -3.96 16.21 9.88
N PRO A 285 -2.78 16.76 9.53
CA PRO A 285 -2.69 17.95 8.70
C PRO A 285 -3.48 17.81 7.39
N ALA A 286 -3.85 18.96 6.80
CA ALA A 286 -4.55 18.97 5.52
C ALA A 286 -3.71 18.29 4.42
N VAL A 287 -4.32 17.28 3.78
CA VAL A 287 -3.72 16.56 2.67
C VAL A 287 -3.76 17.44 1.43
N SER A 288 -2.65 17.52 0.71
CA SER A 288 -2.52 18.31 -0.51
C SER A 288 -2.11 17.40 -1.66
N VAL A 289 -3.06 17.07 -2.52
CA VAL A 289 -2.85 16.30 -3.74
C VAL A 289 -3.27 17.13 -4.95
N GLN A 290 -2.59 16.95 -6.08
CA GLN A 290 -2.94 17.65 -7.31
C GLN A 290 -3.91 16.79 -8.13
N ALA A 291 -5.06 17.36 -8.51
CA ALA A 291 -5.95 16.71 -9.46
C ALA A 291 -5.24 16.48 -10.80
N GLN A 292 -5.58 15.41 -11.50
CA GLN A 292 -4.92 14.94 -12.73
C GLN A 292 -3.49 14.41 -12.54
N GLN A 293 -3.00 14.30 -11.30
CA GLN A 293 -1.73 13.62 -11.04
C GLN A 293 -1.92 12.10 -11.13
N THR A 294 -1.01 11.41 -11.81
CA THR A 294 -0.97 9.95 -11.84
C THR A 294 -0.33 9.40 -10.56
N ILE A 295 -0.96 8.38 -10.01
CA ILE A 295 -0.44 7.50 -8.96
C ILE A 295 -0.55 6.05 -9.42
N TRP A 296 0.13 5.13 -8.76
CA TRP A 296 0.13 3.72 -9.12
C TRP A 296 -0.25 2.85 -7.92
N THR A 297 -0.93 1.75 -8.17
CA THR A 297 -1.18 0.74 -7.15
C THR A 297 0.10 -0.03 -6.81
N GLN A 298 0.31 -0.32 -5.52
CA GLN A 298 1.50 -1.04 -5.02
C GLN A 298 1.24 -2.53 -4.76
N SER A 299 -0.02 -2.93 -4.73
CA SER A 299 -0.45 -4.29 -4.47
C SER A 299 -1.87 -4.48 -5.01
N ASP A 300 -2.32 -5.73 -5.04
CA ASP A 300 -3.71 -6.05 -5.31
C ASP A 300 -4.63 -5.30 -4.35
N THR A 301 -5.56 -4.52 -4.91
CA THR A 301 -6.44 -3.65 -4.15
C THR A 301 -7.79 -3.46 -4.83
N ALA A 302 -8.84 -3.44 -4.03
CA ALA A 302 -10.17 -3.08 -4.49
C ALA A 302 -10.34 -1.55 -4.44
N LEU A 303 -10.82 -0.97 -5.53
CA LEU A 303 -11.34 0.39 -5.52
C LEU A 303 -12.78 0.35 -5.02
N LEU A 304 -13.14 1.25 -4.11
CA LEU A 304 -14.47 1.28 -3.49
C LEU A 304 -15.34 2.42 -4.02
N ASP A 305 -16.65 2.22 -4.10
CA ASP A 305 -17.59 3.32 -4.42
C ASP A 305 -17.61 4.41 -3.34
N THR A 306 -17.34 4.03 -2.09
CA THR A 306 -17.28 4.88 -0.90
C THR A 306 -16.05 4.54 -0.07
N ALA A 307 -15.25 5.54 0.28
CA ALA A 307 -14.07 5.35 1.12
C ALA A 307 -14.36 4.60 2.44
N GLY A 308 -13.55 3.59 2.75
CA GLY A 308 -13.58 2.83 4.00
C GLY A 308 -14.65 1.73 4.09
N THR A 309 -15.88 1.98 3.64
CA THR A 309 -17.01 1.07 3.87
C THR A 309 -17.80 0.70 2.60
N GLY A 310 -17.37 1.18 1.44
CA GLY A 310 -18.03 0.94 0.16
C GLY A 310 -17.88 -0.48 -0.37
N LEU A 311 -18.60 -0.76 -1.45
CA LEU A 311 -18.43 -2.00 -2.23
C LEU A 311 -17.32 -1.83 -3.25
N ALA A 312 -16.64 -2.93 -3.58
CA ALA A 312 -15.65 -2.95 -4.64
C ALA A 312 -16.32 -2.64 -5.99
N VAL A 313 -15.77 -1.65 -6.71
CA VAL A 313 -16.20 -1.29 -8.07
C VAL A 313 -15.27 -1.85 -9.14
N ALA A 314 -14.02 -2.11 -8.78
CA ALA A 314 -13.00 -2.74 -9.63
C ALA A 314 -11.83 -3.24 -8.79
N HIS A 315 -11.10 -4.23 -9.28
CA HIS A 315 -9.88 -4.72 -8.66
C HIS A 315 -8.66 -4.37 -9.52
N MET A 316 -7.74 -3.63 -8.93
CA MET A 316 -6.47 -3.26 -9.53
C MET A 316 -5.38 -4.16 -8.96
N GLU A 317 -4.47 -4.61 -9.81
CA GLU A 317 -3.26 -5.32 -9.39
C GLU A 317 -2.11 -4.31 -9.26
N GLU A 318 -0.88 -4.78 -9.05
CA GLU A 318 0.31 -3.94 -8.97
C GLU A 318 0.54 -3.10 -10.25
N ASN A 319 1.09 -1.90 -10.08
CA ASN A 319 1.53 -0.98 -11.13
C ASN A 319 0.40 -0.38 -11.98
N PHE A 320 -0.86 -0.55 -11.60
CA PHE A 320 -1.97 0.02 -12.34
C PHE A 320 -2.02 1.55 -12.19
N PRO A 321 -2.02 2.32 -13.30
CA PRO A 321 -2.05 3.77 -13.25
C PRO A 321 -3.47 4.28 -12.91
N LEU A 322 -3.55 5.12 -11.89
CA LEU A 322 -4.75 5.81 -11.43
C LEU A 322 -4.52 7.31 -11.52
N THR A 323 -5.57 8.06 -11.85
CA THR A 323 -5.51 9.53 -11.88
C THR A 323 -6.25 10.10 -10.68
N LEU A 324 -5.58 10.95 -9.90
CA LEU A 324 -6.17 11.62 -8.77
C LEU A 324 -7.25 12.63 -9.21
N LEU A 325 -8.40 12.61 -8.54
CA LEU A 325 -9.46 13.59 -8.72
C LEU A 325 -9.32 14.82 -7.81
N GLY A 326 -8.43 14.74 -6.82
CA GLY A 326 -8.13 15.83 -5.87
C GLY A 326 -8.87 15.72 -4.54
N GLU A 327 -9.91 14.89 -4.46
CA GLU A 327 -10.64 14.64 -3.22
C GLU A 327 -9.91 13.60 -2.36
N THR A 328 -9.87 13.87 -1.06
CA THR A 328 -9.27 12.98 -0.06
C THR A 328 -10.15 12.90 1.17
N THR A 329 -10.13 11.78 1.87
CA THR A 329 -10.85 11.65 3.13
C THR A 329 -10.15 10.70 4.07
N TRP A 330 -10.29 10.96 5.37
CA TRP A 330 -9.87 10.03 6.41
C TRP A 330 -11.09 9.25 6.91
N LYS A 331 -10.99 7.92 6.92
CA LYS A 331 -12.02 7.01 7.43
C LYS A 331 -11.35 5.94 8.26
N MET A 332 -11.80 5.79 9.51
CA MET A 332 -11.27 4.78 10.45
C MET A 332 -9.73 4.85 10.56
N GLY A 333 -9.19 6.06 10.72
CA GLY A 333 -7.74 6.28 10.80
C GLY A 333 -6.94 6.08 9.49
N MET A 334 -7.57 5.68 8.37
CA MET A 334 -6.91 5.50 7.08
C MET A 334 -7.21 6.65 6.11
N LEU A 335 -6.20 7.07 5.35
CA LEU A 335 -6.35 8.04 4.27
C LEU A 335 -6.80 7.35 2.99
N TRP A 336 -7.77 7.95 2.31
CA TRP A 336 -8.31 7.51 1.03
C TRP A 336 -8.21 8.62 -0.01
N TYR A 337 -7.88 8.23 -1.24
CA TYR A 337 -7.84 9.09 -2.41
C TYR A 337 -8.99 8.77 -3.36
N HIS A 338 -9.68 9.80 -3.83
CA HIS A 338 -10.61 9.65 -4.94
C HIS A 338 -9.83 9.63 -6.25
N VAL A 339 -10.00 8.56 -7.01
CA VAL A 339 -9.24 8.28 -8.21
C VAL A 339 -10.18 7.95 -9.36
N GLN A 340 -9.67 8.15 -10.57
CA GLN A 340 -10.29 7.68 -11.80
C GLN A 340 -9.30 6.83 -12.59
N TRP A 341 -9.84 5.94 -13.42
CA TRP A 341 -9.10 5.28 -14.48
C TRP A 341 -9.94 5.30 -15.75
N SER A 342 -9.24 5.29 -16.88
CA SER A 342 -9.88 5.24 -18.18
C SER A 342 -9.92 3.80 -18.67
N VAL A 343 -11.05 3.40 -19.19
CA VAL A 343 -11.16 2.40 -20.25
C VAL A 343 -11.41 3.21 -21.54
N PRO A 344 -10.96 2.82 -22.75
CA PRO A 344 -10.99 3.71 -23.92
C PRO A 344 -12.34 4.42 -24.18
N LYS A 345 -13.46 3.79 -23.82
CA LYS A 345 -14.82 4.35 -23.97
C LYS A 345 -15.50 4.80 -22.68
N GLN A 346 -14.85 4.65 -21.52
CA GLN A 346 -15.47 4.90 -20.22
C GLN A 346 -14.48 5.52 -19.24
N LEU A 347 -14.96 6.46 -18.44
CA LEU A 347 -14.23 7.00 -17.31
C LEU A 347 -14.92 6.51 -16.04
N VAL A 348 -14.21 5.72 -15.25
CA VAL A 348 -14.74 5.15 -14.01
C VAL A 348 -13.96 5.75 -12.84
N SER A 349 -14.62 5.92 -11.70
CA SER A 349 -13.98 6.46 -10.50
C SER A 349 -14.32 5.62 -9.27
N GLY A 350 -13.44 5.70 -8.28
CA GLY A 350 -13.58 5.00 -7.01
C GLY A 350 -12.56 5.52 -6.00
N TRP A 351 -12.58 4.95 -4.81
CA TRP A 351 -11.70 5.31 -3.71
C TRP A 351 -10.65 4.23 -3.49
N VAL A 352 -9.39 4.64 -3.44
CA VAL A 352 -8.26 3.77 -3.11
C VAL A 352 -7.70 4.14 -1.75
N SER A 353 -7.32 3.15 -0.95
CA SER A 353 -6.55 3.40 0.27
C SER A 353 -5.19 3.97 -0.11
N ALA A 354 -4.76 5.04 0.56
CA ALA A 354 -3.44 5.63 0.34
C ALA A 354 -2.30 4.64 0.66
N ALA A 355 -2.56 3.59 1.45
CA ALA A 355 -1.60 2.53 1.74
C ALA A 355 -1.40 1.53 0.60
N ALA A 356 -2.33 1.50 -0.36
CA ALA A 356 -2.24 0.65 -1.54
C ALA A 356 -1.72 1.41 -2.77
N ALA A 357 -1.31 2.68 -2.62
CA ALA A 357 -0.95 3.55 -3.71
C ALA A 357 0.38 4.27 -3.49
N THR A 358 1.12 4.49 -4.57
CA THR A 358 2.40 5.21 -4.60
C THR A 358 2.38 6.32 -5.63
N PHE A 359 3.14 7.37 -5.33
CA PHE A 359 3.42 8.48 -6.24
C PHE A 359 4.68 8.23 -7.08
N SER A 360 5.38 7.12 -6.84
CA SER A 360 6.57 6.74 -7.60
C SER A 360 6.13 5.92 -8.81
N SER A 361 6.52 6.38 -10.00
CA SER A 361 6.26 5.63 -11.23
C SER A 361 7.03 4.30 -11.21
N PRO A 362 6.40 3.18 -11.61
CA PRO A 362 7.09 1.92 -11.82
C PRO A 362 7.96 1.90 -13.10
N GLY A 363 8.03 3.03 -13.84
CA GLY A 363 8.67 3.11 -15.15
C GLY A 363 7.78 2.53 -16.25
N ASP A 364 8.39 1.97 -17.29
CA ASP A 364 7.71 1.42 -18.47
C ASP A 364 7.20 -0.02 -18.22
N VAL A 365 6.52 -0.23 -17.09
CA VAL A 365 5.92 -1.51 -16.73
C VAL A 365 4.41 -1.44 -17.00
N PRO A 366 3.84 -2.35 -17.81
CA PRO A 366 2.41 -2.38 -18.04
C PRO A 366 1.60 -2.53 -16.75
N GLY A 367 0.55 -1.71 -16.60
CA GLY A 367 -0.37 -1.81 -15.48
C GLY A 367 -1.20 -3.10 -15.55
N ARG A 368 -1.59 -3.65 -14.40
CA ARG A 368 -2.40 -4.87 -14.36
C ARG A 368 -3.68 -4.66 -13.56
N ALA A 369 -4.76 -5.25 -14.02
CA ALA A 369 -6.03 -5.24 -13.30
C ALA A 369 -6.82 -6.51 -13.62
N SER A 370 -7.81 -6.79 -12.77
CA SER A 370 -8.81 -7.80 -13.09
C SER A 370 -9.73 -7.31 -14.21
N ILE A 371 -10.38 -8.25 -14.91
CA ILE A 371 -11.29 -7.98 -16.02
C ILE A 371 -12.48 -7.10 -15.63
N ASP A 372 -12.83 -6.99 -14.35
CA ASP A 372 -13.87 -6.09 -13.85
C ASP A 372 -13.50 -4.60 -13.99
N ALA A 373 -12.21 -4.27 -13.97
CA ALA A 373 -11.71 -2.93 -14.28
C ALA A 373 -11.91 -2.56 -15.77
N LEU A 374 -12.01 -3.55 -16.65
CA LEU A 374 -12.40 -3.40 -18.06
C LEU A 374 -13.93 -3.40 -18.22
N SER A 375 -14.62 -4.34 -17.57
CA SER A 375 -16.08 -4.46 -17.57
C SER A 375 -16.58 -5.37 -16.45
N SER A 376 -17.36 -4.81 -15.54
CA SER A 376 -18.06 -5.56 -14.47
C SER A 376 -19.02 -6.63 -15.02
N ASP A 377 -19.68 -6.34 -16.15
CA ASP A 377 -20.61 -7.26 -16.81
C ASP A 377 -19.87 -8.47 -17.39
N LEU A 378 -18.69 -8.25 -17.98
CA LEU A 378 -17.83 -9.32 -18.46
C LEU A 378 -17.31 -10.18 -17.31
N ALA A 379 -16.86 -9.54 -16.22
CA ALA A 379 -16.43 -10.24 -15.01
C ALA A 379 -17.55 -11.13 -14.43
N THR A 380 -18.77 -10.60 -14.34
CA THR A 380 -19.95 -11.34 -13.85
C THR A 380 -20.28 -12.52 -14.77
N TYR A 381 -20.19 -12.32 -16.09
CA TYR A 381 -20.41 -13.40 -17.06
C TYR A 381 -19.38 -14.52 -16.90
N LEU A 382 -18.09 -14.18 -16.78
CA LEU A 382 -17.02 -15.15 -16.58
C LEU A 382 -17.17 -15.90 -15.24
N ALA A 383 -17.55 -15.21 -14.16
CA ALA A 383 -17.85 -15.82 -12.86
C ALA A 383 -18.99 -16.84 -12.91
N SER A 384 -20.00 -16.63 -13.78
CA SER A 384 -21.09 -17.61 -13.96
C SER A 384 -20.65 -18.90 -14.65
N LEU A 385 -19.44 -18.90 -15.23
CA LEU A 385 -18.85 -20.02 -15.97
C LEU A 385 -17.73 -20.72 -15.20
N ASP A 386 -17.36 -20.24 -14.01
CA ASP A 386 -16.27 -20.83 -13.23
C ASP A 386 -16.50 -22.32 -12.92
N PRO A 387 -15.41 -23.13 -12.89
CA PRO A 387 -14.01 -22.80 -13.16
C PRO A 387 -13.62 -23.03 -14.64
N ASN A 388 -14.56 -22.92 -15.57
CA ASN A 388 -14.44 -23.48 -16.92
C ASN A 388 -13.94 -22.51 -18.00
N VAL A 389 -13.63 -21.26 -17.63
CA VAL A 389 -13.17 -20.24 -18.57
C VAL A 389 -12.17 -19.30 -17.93
N ASN A 390 -11.06 -19.05 -18.64
CA ASN A 390 -10.09 -18.04 -18.26
C ASN A 390 -9.79 -17.13 -19.45
N ALA A 391 -9.50 -15.87 -19.16
CA ALA A 391 -9.24 -14.86 -20.19
C ALA A 391 -8.13 -13.92 -19.76
N VAL A 392 -7.28 -13.53 -20.71
CA VAL A 392 -6.29 -12.47 -20.55
C VAL A 392 -6.35 -11.57 -21.77
N VAL A 393 -6.37 -10.27 -21.52
CA VAL A 393 -6.29 -9.22 -22.55
C VAL A 393 -5.10 -8.34 -22.23
N TYR A 394 -4.27 -8.05 -23.22
CA TYR A 394 -3.27 -7.00 -23.18
C TYR A 394 -3.69 -5.89 -24.15
N ASP A 395 -4.13 -4.77 -23.60
CA ASP A 395 -4.30 -3.52 -24.34
C ASP A 395 -2.91 -2.92 -24.57
N VAL A 396 -2.39 -3.14 -25.78
CA VAL A 396 -1.04 -2.72 -26.16
C VAL A 396 -0.96 -1.20 -26.23
N THR A 397 -2.01 -0.55 -26.75
CA THR A 397 -2.08 0.91 -26.90
C THR A 397 -1.89 1.62 -25.57
N HIS A 398 -2.56 1.12 -24.52
CA HIS A 398 -2.57 1.75 -23.20
C HIS A 398 -1.63 1.07 -22.19
N GLN A 399 -0.88 0.05 -22.63
CA GLN A 399 0.03 -0.77 -21.82
C GLN A 399 -0.64 -1.35 -20.56
N ARG A 400 -1.74 -2.08 -20.74
CA ARG A 400 -2.53 -2.64 -19.63
C ARG A 400 -2.94 -4.08 -19.84
N TYR A 401 -2.78 -4.89 -18.80
CA TYR A 401 -3.35 -6.22 -18.73
C TYR A 401 -4.68 -6.21 -17.98
N TYR A 402 -5.64 -6.96 -18.52
CA TYR A 402 -6.90 -7.29 -17.85
C TYR A 402 -7.02 -8.82 -17.75
N THR A 403 -7.16 -9.33 -16.53
CA THR A 403 -7.04 -10.76 -16.25
C THR A 403 -8.31 -11.35 -15.63
N TYR A 404 -8.61 -12.60 -15.98
CA TYR A 404 -9.59 -13.44 -15.30
C TYR A 404 -9.01 -14.85 -15.12
N ASN A 405 -8.66 -15.20 -13.89
CA ASN A 405 -8.01 -16.47 -13.53
C ASN A 405 -6.76 -16.79 -14.38
N ALA A 406 -5.83 -15.85 -14.56
CA ALA A 406 -4.79 -15.92 -15.59
C ALA A 406 -3.84 -17.16 -15.56
N THR A 407 -3.76 -17.90 -14.46
CA THR A 407 -2.71 -18.91 -14.20
C THR A 407 -3.14 -20.37 -14.29
N ALA A 408 -4.44 -20.67 -14.46
CA ALA A 408 -4.84 -22.07 -14.66
C ALA A 408 -4.52 -22.55 -16.08
N GLN A 409 -4.22 -23.85 -16.21
CA GLN A 409 -3.81 -24.47 -17.46
C GLN A 409 -4.98 -25.04 -18.24
N PHE A 410 -4.94 -24.88 -19.57
CA PHE A 410 -5.99 -25.33 -20.49
C PHE A 410 -5.37 -26.07 -21.68
N ILE A 411 -6.09 -27.08 -22.17
CA ILE A 411 -5.75 -27.79 -23.39
C ILE A 411 -5.74 -26.81 -24.58
N MET A 412 -4.67 -26.87 -25.37
CA MET A 412 -4.44 -25.96 -26.49
C MET A 412 -5.21 -26.35 -27.76
N GLY A 413 -5.38 -27.64 -28.04
CA GLY A 413 -5.84 -28.08 -29.35
C GLY A 413 -4.99 -27.44 -30.46
N SER A 414 -5.64 -26.88 -31.47
CA SER A 414 -4.93 -26.27 -32.61
C SER A 414 -4.26 -24.91 -32.35
N SER A 415 -4.44 -24.26 -31.19
CA SER A 415 -3.62 -23.08 -30.86
C SER A 415 -2.15 -23.42 -30.65
N MET A 416 -1.82 -24.70 -30.37
CA MET A 416 -0.44 -25.19 -30.31
C MET A 416 0.34 -25.01 -31.62
N LYS A 417 -0.35 -24.85 -32.75
CA LYS A 417 0.28 -24.66 -34.07
C LYS A 417 1.07 -23.35 -34.17
N VAL A 418 0.73 -22.34 -33.37
CA VAL A 418 1.54 -21.11 -33.26
C VAL A 418 2.90 -21.41 -32.61
N PRO A 419 3.00 -21.99 -31.40
CA PRO A 419 4.27 -22.46 -30.86
C PRO A 419 5.08 -23.37 -31.80
N ILE A 420 4.43 -24.26 -32.56
CA ILE A 420 5.10 -25.12 -33.55
C ILE A 420 5.78 -24.27 -34.63
N MET A 421 5.03 -23.35 -35.24
CA MET A 421 5.55 -22.42 -36.25
C MET A 421 6.72 -21.59 -35.70
N LEU A 422 6.57 -21.03 -34.51
CA LEU A 422 7.61 -20.19 -33.90
C LEU A 422 8.88 -20.98 -33.55
N THR A 423 8.73 -22.20 -33.04
CA THR A 423 9.87 -23.11 -32.78
C THR A 423 10.59 -23.47 -34.08
N PHE A 424 9.82 -23.72 -35.15
CA PHE A 424 10.39 -24.02 -36.47
C PHE A 424 11.18 -22.83 -37.02
N PHE A 425 10.66 -21.61 -36.90
CA PHE A 425 11.37 -20.42 -37.35
C PHE A 425 12.64 -20.15 -36.54
N ASP A 426 12.62 -20.22 -35.21
CA ASP A 426 13.83 -20.11 -34.38
C ASP A 426 14.89 -21.14 -34.78
N MET A 427 14.47 -22.38 -35.04
CA MET A 427 15.37 -23.44 -35.49
C MET A 427 16.08 -23.08 -36.81
N ILE A 428 15.35 -22.65 -37.84
CA ILE A 428 15.96 -22.37 -39.15
C ILE A 428 16.79 -21.08 -39.15
N GLU A 429 16.40 -20.08 -38.33
CA GLU A 429 17.20 -18.86 -38.13
C GLU A 429 18.55 -19.19 -37.51
N ARG A 430 18.59 -20.06 -36.50
CA ARG A 430 19.84 -20.56 -35.91
C ARG A 430 20.68 -21.38 -36.88
N GLN A 431 20.05 -22.03 -37.85
CA GLN A 431 20.73 -22.75 -38.94
C GLN A 431 21.20 -21.82 -40.07
N GLY A 432 20.79 -20.55 -40.07
CA GLY A 432 21.10 -19.59 -41.12
C GLY A 432 20.48 -19.94 -42.47
N ARG A 433 19.26 -20.51 -42.47
CA ARG A 433 18.55 -20.91 -43.70
C ARG A 433 17.11 -20.41 -43.74
N GLU A 434 16.60 -20.36 -44.96
CA GLU A 434 15.19 -20.09 -45.24
C GLU A 434 14.34 -21.38 -45.24
N PRO A 435 13.01 -21.28 -45.10
CA PRO A 435 12.12 -22.41 -45.32
C PRO A 435 12.20 -22.91 -46.77
N THR A 436 12.23 -24.22 -46.95
CA THR A 436 12.08 -24.86 -48.26
C THR A 436 10.66 -24.72 -48.78
N ALA A 437 10.45 -24.92 -50.09
CA ALA A 437 9.12 -24.89 -50.68
C ALA A 437 8.13 -25.87 -50.00
N ARG A 438 8.62 -27.04 -49.56
CA ARG A 438 7.80 -28.02 -48.83
C ARG A 438 7.42 -27.49 -47.45
N GLU A 439 8.37 -26.94 -46.70
CA GLU A 439 8.11 -26.37 -45.37
C GLU A 439 7.15 -25.18 -45.45
N MET A 440 7.26 -24.34 -46.48
CA MET A 440 6.29 -23.26 -46.75
C MET A 440 4.88 -23.80 -46.91
N VAL A 441 4.69 -24.85 -47.73
CA VAL A 441 3.36 -25.49 -47.90
C VAL A 441 2.85 -26.04 -46.57
N LEU A 442 3.70 -26.72 -45.79
CA LEU A 442 3.32 -27.28 -44.49
C LEU A 442 2.92 -26.19 -43.50
N LEU A 443 3.64 -25.07 -43.45
CA LEU A 443 3.32 -23.94 -42.58
C LEU A 443 2.00 -23.29 -42.98
N THR A 444 1.80 -23.02 -44.28
CA THR A 444 0.56 -22.47 -44.81
C THR A 444 -0.64 -23.34 -44.46
N THR A 445 -0.62 -24.63 -44.81
CA THR A 445 -1.77 -25.53 -44.53
C THR A 445 -1.96 -25.80 -43.05
N MET A 446 -0.88 -25.82 -42.25
CA MET A 446 -0.97 -25.94 -40.80
C MET A 446 -1.67 -24.74 -40.18
N ILE A 447 -1.29 -23.51 -40.54
CA ILE A 447 -1.84 -22.31 -39.91
C ILE A 447 -3.21 -21.97 -40.52
N GLU A 448 -3.30 -21.76 -41.83
CA GLU A 448 -4.51 -21.25 -42.51
C GLU A 448 -5.68 -22.25 -42.44
N ASN A 449 -5.41 -23.53 -42.72
CA ASN A 449 -6.43 -24.59 -42.76
C ASN A 449 -6.45 -25.47 -41.51
N SER A 450 -5.60 -25.19 -40.50
CA SER A 450 -5.48 -26.01 -39.30
C SER A 450 -5.13 -27.49 -39.58
N ASN A 451 -4.41 -27.80 -40.67
CA ASN A 451 -4.14 -29.17 -41.10
C ASN A 451 -3.24 -29.93 -40.09
N ASN A 452 -3.75 -31.04 -39.54
CA ASN A 452 -3.07 -31.80 -38.48
C ASN A 452 -1.89 -32.64 -38.98
N ASP A 453 -1.92 -33.12 -40.23
CA ASP A 453 -0.81 -33.88 -40.80
C ASP A 453 0.40 -32.97 -41.01
N SER A 454 0.15 -31.74 -41.51
CA SER A 454 1.18 -30.73 -41.69
C SER A 454 1.81 -30.32 -40.36
N ALA A 455 0.97 -30.11 -39.34
CA ALA A 455 1.43 -29.85 -37.98
C ALA A 455 2.28 -31.00 -37.43
N SER A 456 1.85 -32.24 -37.64
CA SER A 456 2.55 -33.43 -37.14
C SER A 456 3.90 -33.63 -37.84
N ILE A 457 3.99 -33.36 -39.14
CA ILE A 457 5.27 -33.40 -39.87
C ILE A 457 6.25 -32.38 -39.27
N LEU A 458 5.84 -31.12 -39.14
CA LEU A 458 6.69 -30.08 -38.55
C LEU A 458 7.07 -30.41 -37.09
N TYR A 459 6.10 -30.80 -36.26
CA TYR A 459 6.29 -31.10 -34.85
C TYR A 459 7.25 -32.27 -34.63
N TYR A 460 6.94 -33.45 -35.19
CA TYR A 460 7.68 -34.67 -34.88
C TYR A 460 8.97 -34.81 -35.69
N SER A 461 9.00 -34.31 -36.93
CA SER A 461 10.12 -34.57 -37.86
C SER A 461 11.12 -33.42 -37.93
N GLU A 462 10.68 -32.17 -37.81
CA GLU A 462 11.56 -31.02 -38.01
C GLU A 462 12.05 -30.46 -36.67
N ILE A 463 11.14 -30.16 -35.73
CA ILE A 463 11.49 -29.41 -34.51
C ILE A 463 11.83 -30.30 -33.31
N GLY A 464 11.76 -31.62 -33.43
CA GLY A 464 12.11 -32.55 -32.35
C GLY A 464 11.03 -32.73 -31.28
N GLY A 465 9.77 -32.49 -31.62
CA GLY A 465 8.59 -32.72 -30.79
C GLY A 465 8.53 -31.87 -29.53
N ALA A 466 7.95 -32.43 -28.47
CA ALA A 466 7.72 -31.76 -27.18
C ALA A 466 9.00 -31.13 -26.60
N GLN A 467 10.13 -31.82 -26.72
CA GLN A 467 11.40 -31.33 -26.20
C GLN A 467 11.91 -30.11 -26.97
N GLY A 468 11.69 -30.05 -28.28
CA GLY A 468 12.05 -28.89 -29.10
C GLY A 468 11.27 -27.65 -28.70
N VAL A 469 9.94 -27.80 -28.61
CA VAL A 469 9.06 -26.70 -28.18
C VAL A 469 9.38 -26.24 -26.76
N ALA A 470 9.56 -27.17 -25.81
CA ALA A 470 9.92 -26.81 -24.44
C ALA A 470 11.23 -26.03 -24.34
N ARG A 471 12.27 -26.43 -25.09
CA ARG A 471 13.55 -25.70 -25.15
C ARG A 471 13.38 -24.30 -25.73
N TYR A 472 12.60 -24.16 -26.80
CA TYR A 472 12.35 -22.87 -27.42
C TYR A 472 11.61 -21.94 -26.45
N LEU A 473 10.50 -22.38 -25.87
CA LEU A 473 9.70 -21.58 -24.94
C LEU A 473 10.47 -21.20 -23.67
N GLN A 474 11.34 -22.09 -23.19
CA GLN A 474 12.28 -21.76 -22.12
C GLN A 474 13.25 -20.64 -22.54
N SER A 475 13.76 -20.67 -23.78
CA SER A 475 14.70 -19.65 -24.27
C SER A 475 14.10 -18.25 -24.43
N ILE A 476 12.78 -18.16 -24.61
CA ILE A 476 12.03 -16.88 -24.73
C ILE A 476 11.24 -16.52 -23.46
N HIS A 477 11.49 -17.22 -22.34
CA HIS A 477 10.84 -16.97 -21.04
C HIS A 477 9.30 -17.05 -21.11
N VAL A 478 8.76 -18.08 -21.78
CA VAL A 478 7.33 -18.43 -21.78
C VAL A 478 7.15 -19.84 -21.16
N PRO A 479 7.40 -20.03 -19.85
CA PRO A 479 7.52 -21.37 -19.27
C PRO A 479 6.18 -22.06 -18.97
N ASP A 480 5.05 -21.33 -18.92
CA ASP A 480 3.75 -21.89 -18.49
C ASP A 480 2.96 -22.55 -19.64
N LEU A 481 3.68 -23.04 -20.65
CA LEU A 481 3.18 -23.94 -21.67
C LEU A 481 3.90 -25.29 -21.51
N GLN A 482 3.12 -26.35 -21.37
CA GLN A 482 3.62 -27.70 -21.19
C GLN A 482 3.24 -28.53 -22.41
N PRO A 483 4.21 -28.83 -23.30
CA PRO A 483 3.97 -29.70 -24.44
C PRO A 483 3.63 -31.11 -23.97
N ASP A 484 2.57 -31.68 -24.53
CA ASP A 484 2.27 -33.10 -24.33
C ASP A 484 3.32 -33.95 -25.09
N PRO A 485 3.89 -34.99 -24.46
CA PRO A 485 4.95 -35.79 -25.05
C PRO A 485 4.50 -36.58 -26.27
N ASP A 486 3.22 -36.96 -26.33
CA ASP A 486 2.71 -37.93 -27.29
C ASP A 486 1.78 -37.28 -28.32
N ALA A 487 0.97 -36.30 -27.91
CA ALA A 487 -0.06 -35.68 -28.74
C ALA A 487 -0.07 -34.16 -28.56
N TRP A 488 0.58 -33.44 -29.48
CA TRP A 488 0.77 -31.99 -29.40
C TRP A 488 -0.52 -31.18 -29.12
N GLY A 489 -1.69 -31.63 -29.56
CA GLY A 489 -2.96 -30.95 -29.29
C GLY A 489 -3.39 -30.96 -27.83
N TYR A 490 -2.95 -31.95 -27.05
CA TYR A 490 -3.24 -32.07 -25.61
C TYR A 490 -2.25 -31.31 -24.72
N SER A 491 -1.27 -30.63 -25.34
CA SER A 491 -0.43 -29.66 -24.62
C SER A 491 -1.31 -28.66 -23.88
N VAL A 492 -0.82 -28.18 -22.74
CA VAL A 492 -1.55 -27.23 -21.91
C VAL A 492 -0.82 -25.90 -21.80
N VAL A 493 -1.59 -24.81 -21.69
CA VAL A 493 -1.06 -23.45 -21.57
C VAL A 493 -1.92 -22.61 -20.64
N THR A 494 -1.35 -21.61 -20.01
CA THR A 494 -2.13 -20.55 -19.36
C THR A 494 -2.49 -19.46 -20.38
N PRO A 495 -3.66 -18.81 -20.29
CA PRO A 495 -3.97 -17.67 -21.15
C PRO A 495 -2.92 -16.55 -21.06
N GLN A 496 -2.31 -16.36 -19.88
CA GLN A 496 -1.21 -15.43 -19.69
C GLN A 496 0.02 -15.76 -20.54
N ALA A 497 0.42 -17.04 -20.61
CA ALA A 497 1.56 -17.46 -21.43
C ALA A 497 1.26 -17.31 -22.92
N MET A 498 0.04 -17.61 -23.37
CA MET A 498 -0.34 -17.39 -24.77
C MET A 498 -0.32 -15.90 -25.14
N VAL A 499 -0.88 -15.02 -24.29
CA VAL A 499 -0.80 -13.57 -24.53
C VAL A 499 0.65 -13.11 -24.54
N LYS A 500 1.50 -13.58 -23.61
CA LYS A 500 2.94 -13.24 -23.62
C LYS A 500 3.62 -13.65 -24.93
N LEU A 501 3.38 -14.88 -25.41
CA LEU A 501 3.95 -15.38 -26.66
C LEU A 501 3.54 -14.51 -27.86
N LEU A 502 2.27 -14.12 -27.92
CA LEU A 502 1.74 -13.24 -28.96
C LEU A 502 2.26 -11.81 -28.83
N THR A 503 2.48 -11.30 -27.61
CA THR A 503 3.13 -10.02 -27.36
C THR A 503 4.57 -10.03 -27.86
N ASP A 504 5.35 -11.06 -27.55
CA ASP A 504 6.73 -11.19 -28.01
C ASP A 504 6.80 -11.27 -29.56
N LEU A 505 5.84 -11.97 -30.18
CA LEU A 505 5.67 -11.99 -31.64
C LEU A 505 5.32 -10.60 -32.19
N TYR A 506 4.44 -9.86 -31.52
CA TYR A 506 4.03 -8.51 -31.92
C TYR A 506 5.12 -7.45 -31.74
N GLU A 507 5.93 -7.55 -30.69
CA GLU A 507 7.05 -6.64 -30.47
C GLU A 507 8.25 -7.00 -31.36
N GLY A 508 8.26 -8.22 -31.89
CA GLY A 508 9.32 -8.71 -32.77
C GLY A 508 10.61 -9.04 -32.02
N THR A 509 10.47 -9.53 -30.79
CA THR A 509 11.60 -9.87 -29.91
C THR A 509 12.08 -11.31 -30.08
N ILE A 510 11.33 -12.14 -30.80
CA ILE A 510 11.55 -13.60 -30.90
C ILE A 510 11.85 -14.13 -32.31
N LEU A 511 11.73 -13.30 -33.36
CA LEU A 511 11.99 -13.69 -34.75
C LEU A 511 12.65 -12.55 -35.53
N THR A 512 13.33 -12.88 -36.62
CA THR A 512 13.72 -11.87 -37.63
C THR A 512 12.50 -11.19 -38.23
N ALA A 513 12.69 -9.98 -38.76
CA ALA A 513 11.60 -9.21 -39.38
C ALA A 513 10.91 -9.97 -40.53
N TYR A 514 11.66 -10.77 -41.30
CA TYR A 514 11.14 -11.54 -42.42
C TYR A 514 10.25 -12.70 -41.96
N HIS A 515 10.74 -13.57 -41.06
CA HIS A 515 9.92 -14.68 -40.56
C HIS A 515 8.74 -14.21 -39.72
N ARG A 516 8.91 -13.10 -38.98
CA ARG A 516 7.80 -12.44 -38.30
C ARG A 516 6.71 -12.03 -39.30
N GLN A 517 7.07 -11.43 -40.44
CA GLN A 517 6.10 -11.06 -41.48
C GLN A 517 5.37 -12.28 -42.04
N LEU A 518 6.06 -13.41 -42.25
CA LEU A 518 5.42 -14.66 -42.68
C LEU A 518 4.45 -15.20 -41.63
N ALA A 519 4.83 -15.17 -40.35
CA ALA A 519 3.97 -15.60 -39.25
C ALA A 519 2.68 -14.77 -39.19
N PHE A 520 2.78 -13.44 -39.27
CA PHE A 520 1.61 -12.56 -39.34
C PHE A 520 0.76 -12.85 -40.57
N TYR A 521 1.38 -12.96 -41.75
CA TYR A 521 0.66 -13.25 -42.99
C TYR A 521 -0.24 -14.49 -42.85
N TRP A 522 0.27 -15.64 -42.42
CA TRP A 522 -0.58 -16.83 -42.31
C TRP A 522 -1.63 -16.72 -41.19
N MET A 523 -1.29 -16.09 -40.07
CA MET A 523 -2.24 -15.87 -38.98
C MET A 523 -3.37 -14.89 -39.36
N GLU A 524 -3.18 -14.07 -40.38
CA GLU A 524 -4.17 -13.15 -40.97
C GLU A 524 -5.03 -13.79 -42.07
N HIS A 525 -4.60 -14.93 -42.63
CA HIS A 525 -5.26 -15.62 -43.75
C HIS A 525 -5.88 -16.96 -43.33
N ILE A 526 -6.27 -17.09 -42.07
CA ILE A 526 -7.01 -18.25 -41.54
C ILE A 526 -8.31 -18.46 -42.33
N GLU A 527 -8.67 -19.71 -42.65
CA GLU A 527 -9.93 -20.03 -43.34
C GLU A 527 -11.16 -19.61 -42.53
N SER A 528 -12.24 -19.24 -43.23
CA SER A 528 -13.44 -18.66 -42.58
C SER A 528 -14.10 -19.54 -41.51
N ASP A 529 -14.00 -20.86 -41.61
CA ASP A 529 -14.54 -21.80 -40.61
C ASP A 529 -13.62 -21.97 -39.37
N GLN A 530 -12.44 -21.35 -39.39
CA GLN A 530 -11.40 -21.40 -38.35
C GLN A 530 -11.18 -20.04 -37.65
N GLN A 531 -12.06 -19.06 -37.88
CA GLN A 531 -11.96 -17.68 -37.36
C GLN A 531 -12.90 -17.40 -36.17
N VAL A 532 -13.15 -18.37 -35.29
CA VAL A 532 -14.13 -18.19 -34.20
C VAL A 532 -13.61 -17.26 -33.11
N GLY A 533 -14.44 -16.36 -32.59
CA GLY A 533 -14.06 -15.51 -31.47
C GLY A 533 -13.26 -14.32 -31.96
N VAL A 534 -11.93 -14.36 -31.87
CA VAL A 534 -11.08 -13.20 -32.21
C VAL A 534 -11.30 -12.76 -33.66
N GLY A 535 -11.43 -13.69 -34.61
CA GLY A 535 -11.60 -13.39 -36.04
C GLY A 535 -12.99 -12.89 -36.41
N ASP A 536 -14.04 -13.62 -36.02
CA ASP A 536 -15.42 -13.35 -36.43
C ASP A 536 -16.14 -12.31 -35.56
N THR A 537 -15.46 -11.76 -34.53
CA THR A 537 -16.00 -10.66 -33.71
C THR A 537 -15.21 -9.35 -33.79
N ALA A 538 -14.06 -9.34 -34.48
CA ALA A 538 -13.34 -8.10 -34.73
C ALA A 538 -14.17 -7.14 -35.61
N PRO A 539 -14.10 -5.82 -35.37
CA PRO A 539 -14.84 -4.86 -36.18
C PRO A 539 -14.32 -4.81 -37.62
N GLY A 540 -15.19 -4.42 -38.55
CA GLY A 540 -14.81 -4.27 -39.95
C GLY A 540 -13.65 -3.27 -40.13
N GLY A 541 -12.61 -3.69 -40.87
CA GLY A 541 -11.40 -2.89 -41.08
C GLY A 541 -10.24 -3.22 -40.14
N ALA A 542 -10.47 -4.03 -39.10
CA ALA A 542 -9.41 -4.56 -38.27
C ALA A 542 -8.58 -5.62 -39.02
N THR A 543 -7.27 -5.63 -38.77
CA THR A 543 -6.38 -6.73 -39.12
C THR A 543 -6.29 -7.67 -37.93
N VAL A 544 -6.48 -8.97 -38.17
CA VAL A 544 -6.53 -9.99 -37.11
C VAL A 544 -5.54 -11.09 -37.41
N ALA A 545 -4.50 -11.22 -36.60
CA ALA A 545 -3.58 -12.35 -36.62
C ALA A 545 -3.96 -13.31 -35.48
N MET A 546 -4.52 -14.48 -35.80
CA MET A 546 -5.10 -15.36 -34.79
C MET A 546 -4.80 -16.85 -34.99
N LYS A 547 -5.09 -17.64 -33.96
CA LYS A 547 -5.26 -19.08 -34.08
C LYS A 547 -6.22 -19.62 -33.02
N ASP A 548 -7.18 -20.41 -33.48
CA ASP A 548 -8.09 -21.17 -32.63
C ASP A 548 -7.61 -22.61 -32.40
N GLY A 549 -8.13 -23.20 -31.34
CA GLY A 549 -7.98 -24.61 -31.01
C GLY A 549 -9.20 -25.21 -30.35
N TRP A 550 -9.56 -26.43 -30.72
CA TRP A 550 -10.57 -27.21 -30.04
C TRP A 550 -10.31 -28.70 -30.19
N LEU A 551 -10.66 -29.46 -29.16
CA LEU A 551 -10.72 -30.92 -29.19
C LEU A 551 -11.55 -31.44 -28.01
N SER A 552 -11.88 -32.74 -28.04
CA SER A 552 -12.51 -33.42 -26.91
C SER A 552 -11.45 -33.76 -25.86
N GLY A 553 -11.63 -33.23 -24.65
CA GLY A 553 -10.80 -33.54 -23.50
C GLY A 553 -10.94 -34.99 -23.03
N PRO A 554 -10.10 -35.42 -22.06
CA PRO A 554 -10.16 -36.78 -21.51
C PRO A 554 -11.49 -37.14 -20.82
N ASP A 555 -12.27 -36.14 -20.45
CA ASP A 555 -13.61 -36.24 -19.86
C ASP A 555 -14.75 -36.36 -20.90
N ASN A 556 -14.42 -36.38 -22.19
CA ASN A 556 -15.34 -36.29 -23.33
C ASN A 556 -16.11 -34.96 -23.42
N LEU A 557 -15.62 -33.91 -22.76
CA LEU A 557 -16.13 -32.55 -22.89
C LEU A 557 -15.21 -31.73 -23.78
N TRP A 558 -15.73 -30.67 -24.37
CA TRP A 558 -14.98 -29.84 -25.30
C TRP A 558 -14.07 -28.85 -24.57
N ALA A 559 -12.81 -28.85 -24.98
CA ALA A 559 -11.93 -27.71 -24.82
C ALA A 559 -12.02 -26.84 -26.09
N MET A 560 -12.14 -25.53 -25.91
CA MET A 560 -12.14 -24.56 -27.00
C MET A 560 -11.38 -23.32 -26.58
N ASN A 561 -10.54 -22.80 -27.46
CA ASN A 561 -9.81 -21.57 -27.28
C ASN A 561 -9.76 -20.73 -28.56
N SER A 562 -9.66 -19.42 -28.35
CA SER A 562 -9.40 -18.43 -29.38
C SER A 562 -8.38 -17.43 -28.85
N SER A 563 -7.36 -17.15 -29.66
CA SER A 563 -6.29 -16.22 -29.29
C SER A 563 -5.76 -15.49 -30.50
N GLY A 564 -5.34 -14.24 -30.32
CA GLY A 564 -4.80 -13.46 -31.42
C GLY A 564 -4.46 -12.02 -31.06
N ILE A 565 -3.93 -11.33 -32.07
CA ILE A 565 -3.54 -9.93 -32.09
C ILE A 565 -4.53 -9.22 -33.00
N VAL A 566 -5.19 -8.18 -32.49
CA VAL A 566 -6.17 -7.38 -33.23
C VAL A 566 -5.65 -5.95 -33.33
N MET A 567 -5.56 -5.45 -34.56
CA MET A 567 -5.07 -4.11 -34.88
C MET A 567 -6.16 -3.36 -35.64
N ASN A 568 -6.54 -2.17 -35.17
CA ASN A 568 -7.49 -1.31 -35.86
C ASN A 568 -7.06 0.16 -35.74
N GLY A 569 -6.48 0.70 -36.82
CA GLY A 569 -5.92 2.04 -36.81
C GLY A 569 -4.73 2.16 -35.85
N GLN A 570 -4.87 2.97 -34.80
CA GLN A 570 -3.85 3.13 -33.75
C GLN A 570 -4.08 2.19 -32.57
N GLU A 571 -5.22 1.51 -32.51
CA GLU A 571 -5.57 0.64 -31.41
C GLU A 571 -5.07 -0.78 -31.67
N THR A 572 -4.40 -1.37 -30.69
CA THR A 572 -3.96 -2.77 -30.72
C THR A 572 -4.24 -3.44 -29.39
N TYR A 573 -4.82 -4.64 -29.43
CA TYR A 573 -4.87 -5.52 -28.26
C TYR A 573 -4.55 -6.96 -28.63
N ILE A 574 -4.12 -7.71 -27.63
CA ILE A 574 -3.80 -9.13 -27.72
C ILE A 574 -4.68 -9.86 -26.71
N ILE A 575 -5.32 -10.95 -27.12
CA ILE A 575 -6.28 -11.66 -26.27
C ILE A 575 -6.07 -13.17 -26.35
N ALA A 576 -6.31 -13.85 -25.23
CA ALA A 576 -6.48 -15.28 -25.16
C ALA A 576 -7.71 -15.62 -24.31
N VAL A 577 -8.62 -16.41 -24.86
CA VAL A 577 -9.79 -16.96 -24.15
C VAL A 577 -9.73 -18.48 -24.27
N TYR A 578 -9.68 -19.16 -23.12
CA TYR A 578 -9.61 -20.61 -23.06
C TYR A 578 -10.76 -21.16 -22.23
N THR A 579 -11.38 -22.23 -22.73
CA THR A 579 -12.49 -22.91 -22.09
C THR A 579 -12.25 -24.41 -22.02
N HIS A 580 -12.82 -25.06 -21.01
CA HIS A 580 -12.89 -26.52 -20.88
C HIS A 580 -14.26 -26.94 -20.33
N GLY A 581 -14.53 -28.23 -20.21
CA GLY A 581 -15.78 -28.73 -19.63
C GLY A 581 -17.04 -28.41 -20.44
N GLN A 582 -16.92 -28.04 -21.73
CA GLN A 582 -18.06 -27.61 -22.52
C GLN A 582 -18.85 -28.81 -23.09
N PRO A 583 -20.17 -28.91 -22.88
CA PRO A 583 -20.97 -30.03 -23.39
C PRO A 583 -20.96 -30.17 -24.92
N THR A 584 -20.79 -29.06 -25.64
CA THR A 584 -20.68 -29.03 -27.09
C THR A 584 -19.61 -28.04 -27.52
N LEU A 585 -19.00 -28.26 -28.69
CA LEU A 585 -18.09 -27.27 -29.30
C LEU A 585 -18.77 -25.91 -29.46
N GLY A 586 -20.04 -25.89 -29.86
CA GLY A 586 -20.82 -24.67 -30.04
C GLY A 586 -20.94 -23.83 -28.75
N ASN A 587 -20.99 -24.46 -27.58
CA ASN A 587 -20.99 -23.74 -26.30
C ASN A 587 -19.65 -23.01 -26.08
N GLY A 588 -18.52 -23.69 -26.30
CA GLY A 588 -17.19 -23.07 -26.19
C GLY A 588 -17.01 -21.92 -27.20
N GLN A 589 -17.42 -22.13 -28.45
CA GLN A 589 -17.41 -21.09 -29.48
C GLN A 589 -18.27 -19.87 -29.11
N ALA A 590 -19.44 -20.09 -28.50
CA ALA A 590 -20.30 -19.00 -28.04
C ALA A 590 -19.67 -18.19 -26.90
N ILE A 591 -18.98 -18.85 -25.96
CA ILE A 591 -18.22 -18.18 -24.89
C ILE A 591 -17.10 -17.33 -25.49
N ALA A 592 -16.27 -17.91 -26.37
CA ALA A 592 -15.18 -17.18 -27.01
C ALA A 592 -15.68 -15.94 -27.78
N ARG A 593 -16.75 -16.07 -28.57
CA ARG A 593 -17.39 -14.94 -29.26
C ARG A 593 -17.90 -13.88 -28.30
N ARG A 594 -18.54 -14.27 -27.20
CA ARG A 594 -19.06 -13.31 -26.21
C ARG A 594 -17.93 -12.50 -25.58
N VAL A 595 -16.85 -13.15 -25.18
CA VAL A 595 -15.69 -12.48 -24.58
C VAL A 595 -14.99 -11.57 -25.61
N CYS A 596 -14.64 -12.11 -26.78
CA CYS A 596 -13.90 -11.38 -27.81
C CYS A 596 -14.69 -10.17 -28.33
N SER A 597 -16.00 -10.32 -28.60
CA SER A 597 -16.84 -9.20 -29.05
C SER A 597 -16.95 -8.09 -27.99
N THR A 598 -17.04 -8.46 -26.70
CA THR A 598 -17.10 -7.49 -25.60
C THR A 598 -15.80 -6.71 -25.50
N VAL A 599 -14.64 -7.39 -25.57
CA VAL A 599 -13.32 -6.74 -25.54
C VAL A 599 -13.12 -5.83 -26.75
N ALA A 600 -13.43 -6.30 -27.96
CA ALA A 600 -13.35 -5.50 -29.17
C ALA A 600 -14.20 -4.22 -29.08
N GLN A 601 -15.43 -4.33 -28.56
CA GLN A 601 -16.32 -3.19 -28.37
C GLN A 601 -15.79 -2.17 -27.36
N LEU A 602 -15.04 -2.60 -26.34
CA LEU A 602 -14.53 -1.72 -25.28
C LEU A 602 -13.20 -1.06 -25.64
N LEU A 603 -12.31 -1.78 -26.34
CA LEU A 603 -10.95 -1.32 -26.62
C LEU A 603 -10.78 -0.65 -27.99
N LEU A 604 -11.57 -1.04 -29.00
CA LEU A 604 -11.46 -0.44 -30.33
C LEU A 604 -12.51 0.64 -30.52
N THR A 605 -12.11 1.80 -31.05
CA THR A 605 -13.03 2.91 -31.37
C THR A 605 -13.98 2.59 -32.50
#